data_AF-A0AAW6EZR7-F1
#
_entry.id   AF-A0AAW6EZR7-F1
#
_cell.length_a   1.000
_cell.length_b   1.000
_cell.length_c   1.000
_cell.angle_alpha   90.00
_cell.angle_beta   90.00
_cell.angle_gamma   90.00
#
_symmetry.space_group_name_H-M   'P 1'
#
loop_
_entity.id
_entity.type
_entity.pdbx_description
1 polymer ?
#
loop_
_entity_poly.entity_id
_entity_poly.type
_entity_poly.pdbx_seq_one_letter_code
_entity_poly.pdbx_strand_id
1 'polypeptide(L)'
;MYIKLEDIKDEVTIDVRSKEEFEKMPLFKYNVPVIDEKDHKLLKKYIMIAFPIILIGLIKNRKNIKRDLLRLSNNKEKTIVLGCSQGRLRSPIVAFYSRCLGIDTKILEGGIKQYFKPVKKGIKKWFSI
;
A
#
# COMPACT_ATOMS: atom_id res chain seq x y z
N MET A 1 9.27 -8.09 -5.10
CA MET A 1 8.32 -9.12 -5.55
C MET A 1 6.89 -8.65 -5.27
N TYR A 2 5.97 -8.88 -6.21
CA TYR A 2 4.53 -8.66 -6.01
C TYR A 2 3.87 -9.94 -5.49
N ILE A 3 2.74 -9.83 -4.81
CA ILE A 3 1.95 -10.94 -4.27
C ILE A 3 0.46 -10.65 -4.45
N LYS A 4 -0.33 -11.67 -4.79
CA LYS A 4 -1.79 -11.57 -4.85
C LYS A 4 -2.39 -11.69 -3.45
N LEU A 5 -3.62 -11.21 -3.26
CA LEU A 5 -4.22 -11.20 -1.92
C LEU A 5 -4.47 -12.62 -1.39
N GLU A 6 -4.90 -13.53 -2.27
CA GLU A 6 -5.16 -14.93 -1.99
C GLU A 6 -3.93 -15.74 -1.57
N ASP A 7 -2.73 -15.26 -1.93
CA ASP A 7 -1.46 -15.91 -1.60
C ASP A 7 -0.88 -15.43 -0.25
N ILE A 8 -1.48 -14.41 0.37
CA ILE A 8 -1.06 -13.91 1.69
C ILE A 8 -1.59 -14.87 2.76
N LYS A 9 -0.69 -15.42 3.58
CA LYS A 9 -1.05 -16.38 4.64
C LYS A 9 -0.73 -15.81 6.02
N ASP A 10 0.56 -15.66 6.28
CA ASP A 10 1.08 -15.29 7.60
C ASP A 10 1.80 -13.93 7.58
N GLU A 11 1.94 -13.32 6.40
CA GLU A 11 2.64 -12.05 6.26
C GLU A 11 1.90 -10.89 6.92
N VAL A 12 2.68 -9.94 7.44
CA VAL A 12 2.14 -8.75 8.08
C VAL A 12 1.70 -7.75 7.02
N THR A 13 0.40 -7.49 6.93
CA THR A 13 -0.18 -6.58 5.94
C THR A 13 -0.21 -5.13 6.43
N ILE A 14 0.37 -4.22 5.64
CA ILE A 14 0.56 -2.81 5.99
C ILE A 14 0.09 -1.89 4.86
N ASP A 15 -0.94 -1.10 5.13
CA ASP A 15 -1.42 -0.06 4.23
C ASP A 15 -0.55 1.18 4.37
N VAL A 16 0.06 1.62 3.27
CA VAL A 16 0.94 2.81 3.23
C VAL A 16 0.24 4.08 2.77
N ARG A 17 -1.09 4.03 2.59
CA ARG A 17 -1.93 5.20 2.31
C ARG A 17 -2.10 6.10 3.53
N SER A 18 -2.70 7.27 3.34
CA SER A 18 -3.05 8.14 4.47
C SER A 18 -4.01 7.43 5.42
N LYS A 19 -4.09 7.89 6.67
CA LYS A 19 -4.96 7.31 7.69
C LYS A 19 -6.43 7.33 7.24
N GLU A 20 -6.86 8.40 6.59
CA GLU A 20 -8.23 8.58 6.10
C GLU A 20 -8.56 7.62 4.94
N GLU A 21 -7.59 7.33 4.07
CA GLU A 21 -7.76 6.33 3.02
C GLU A 21 -7.88 4.91 3.60
N PHE A 22 -7.14 4.63 4.67
CA PHE A 22 -7.17 3.36 5.39
C PHE A 22 -8.51 3.15 6.09
N GLU A 23 -8.98 4.14 6.86
CA GLU A 23 -10.27 4.07 7.57
C GLU A 23 -11.46 3.88 6.63
N LYS A 24 -11.41 4.45 5.42
CA LYS A 24 -12.47 4.32 4.41
C LYS A 24 -12.49 2.98 3.68
N MET A 25 -11.34 2.33 3.52
CA MET A 25 -11.19 1.09 2.78
C MET A 25 -10.19 0.17 3.50
N PRO A 26 -10.54 -0.37 4.68
CA PRO A 26 -9.61 -1.13 5.50
C PRO A 26 -9.50 -2.57 4.97
N LEU A 27 -8.50 -2.83 4.11
CA LEU A 27 -8.17 -4.19 3.67
C LEU A 27 -7.12 -4.86 4.55
N PHE A 28 -6.17 -4.07 5.03
CA PHE A 28 -4.96 -4.55 5.71
C PHE A 28 -5.08 -4.31 7.21
N LYS A 29 -4.27 -5.03 7.99
CA LYS A 29 -4.35 -4.99 9.46
C LYS A 29 -3.76 -3.71 10.05
N TYR A 30 -2.68 -3.21 9.47
CA TYR A 30 -1.95 -2.06 9.97
C TYR A 30 -1.89 -0.93 8.95
N ASN A 31 -1.73 0.31 9.43
CA ASN A 31 -1.48 1.48 8.60
C ASN A 31 -0.17 2.15 9.01
N VAL A 32 0.69 2.43 8.03
CA VAL A 32 1.91 3.21 8.19
C VAL A 32 1.88 4.29 7.09
N PRO A 33 1.26 5.45 7.37
CA PRO A 33 1.06 6.48 6.36
C PRO A 33 2.38 7.14 5.96
N VAL A 34 2.66 7.18 4.66
CA VAL A 34 3.84 7.89 4.12
C VAL A 34 3.58 9.38 3.99
N ILE A 35 2.33 9.70 3.66
CA ILE A 35 1.82 11.03 3.37
C ILE A 35 0.56 11.26 4.21
N ASP A 36 0.29 12.52 4.55
CA ASP A 36 -0.94 12.89 5.24
C ASP A 36 -2.09 13.20 4.26
N GLU A 37 -3.24 13.61 4.79
CA GLU A 37 -4.40 13.97 3.97
C GLU A 37 -4.15 15.19 3.06
N LYS A 38 -3.32 16.14 3.49
CA LYS A 38 -3.01 17.36 2.72
C LYS A 38 -2.16 16.98 1.51
N ASP A 39 -1.11 16.19 1.73
CA ASP A 39 -0.27 15.63 0.68
C ASP A 39 -1.10 14.76 -0.28
N HIS A 40 -2.04 13.96 0.24
CA HIS A 40 -2.95 13.15 -0.58
C HIS A 40 -3.86 14.02 -1.48
N LYS A 41 -4.40 15.12 -0.95
CA LYS A 41 -5.20 16.09 -1.73
C LYS A 41 -4.35 16.74 -2.84
N LEU A 42 -3.11 17.11 -2.54
CA LEU A 42 -2.17 17.64 -3.53
C LEU A 42 -1.85 16.61 -4.62
N LEU A 43 -1.58 15.36 -4.23
CA LEU A 43 -1.33 14.24 -5.13
C LEU A 43 -2.48 13.98 -6.11
N LYS A 44 -3.73 14.07 -5.63
CA LYS A 44 -4.92 13.95 -6.49
C LYS A 44 -5.01 15.07 -7.52
N LYS A 45 -4.62 16.29 -7.13
CA LYS A 45 -4.66 17.47 -8.01
C LYS A 45 -3.50 17.46 -9.02
N TYR A 46 -2.34 16.96 -8.62
CA TYR A 46 -1.10 17.03 -9.41
C TYR A 46 -0.41 15.67 -9.47
N ILE A 47 -0.98 14.72 -10.21
CA ILE A 47 -0.46 13.35 -10.30
C ILE A 47 0.96 13.29 -10.92
N MET A 48 1.33 14.25 -11.76
CA MET A 48 2.67 14.31 -12.39
C MET A 48 3.80 14.49 -11.38
N ILE A 49 3.53 15.15 -10.24
CA ILE A 49 4.50 15.34 -9.15
C ILE A 49 4.32 14.31 -8.03
N ALA A 50 3.70 13.17 -8.32
CA ALA A 50 3.43 12.16 -7.31
C ALA A 50 4.70 11.60 -6.66
N PHE A 51 5.72 11.32 -7.47
CA PHE A 51 6.99 10.78 -6.98
C PHE A 51 7.67 11.69 -5.95
N PRO A 52 7.94 12.99 -6.23
CA PRO A 52 8.59 13.87 -5.25
C PRO A 52 7.75 14.05 -3.98
N ILE A 53 6.42 14.15 -4.07
CA ILE A 53 5.55 14.26 -2.87
C ILE A 53 5.72 13.03 -1.97
N ILE A 54 5.67 11.83 -2.55
CA ILE A 54 5.80 10.58 -1.79
C ILE A 54 7.19 10.46 -1.17
N LEU A 55 8.24 10.82 -1.92
CA LEU A 55 9.61 10.75 -1.44
C LEU A 55 9.86 11.76 -0.30
N ILE A 56 9.37 12.99 -0.44
CA ILE A 56 9.43 14.01 0.62
C ILE A 56 8.67 13.54 1.86
N GLY A 57 7.46 12.98 1.69
CA GLY A 57 6.68 12.42 2.79
C GLY A 57 7.43 11.30 3.53
N LEU A 58 8.05 10.39 2.78
CA LEU A 58 8.91 9.33 3.34
C LEU A 58 10.09 9.92 4.12
N ILE A 59 10.80 10.92 3.57
CA ILE A 59 11.97 11.55 4.22
C ILE A 59 11.55 12.28 5.51
N LYS A 60 10.46 13.05 5.44
CA LYS A 60 9.92 13.82 6.57
C LYS A 60 9.50 12.89 7.71
N ASN A 61 8.85 11.77 7.38
CA ASN A 61 8.31 10.82 8.35
C ASN A 61 9.25 9.62 8.61
N ARG A 62 10.49 9.65 8.10
CA ARG A 62 11.38 8.49 8.02
C ARG A 62 11.60 7.78 9.36
N LYS A 63 11.72 8.54 10.45
CA LYS A 63 11.98 7.99 11.79
C LYS A 63 10.78 7.15 12.27
N ASN A 64 9.57 7.67 12.08
CA ASN A 64 8.33 7.00 12.47
C ASN A 64 8.09 5.78 11.58
N ILE A 65 8.22 5.95 10.25
CA ILE A 65 8.06 4.85 9.29
C ILE A 65 9.06 3.73 9.59
N LYS A 66 10.35 4.06 9.80
CA LYS A 66 11.38 3.06 10.18
C LYS A 66 10.98 2.31 11.44
N ARG A 67 10.63 3.03 12.51
CA ARG A 67 10.23 2.43 13.79
C ARG A 67 9.04 1.49 13.62
N ASP A 68 8.02 1.92 12.89
CA ASP A 68 6.79 1.15 12.74
C ASP A 68 7.01 -0.07 11.85
N LEU A 69 7.78 0.04 10.76
CA LEU A 69 8.14 -1.09 9.91
C LEU A 69 8.97 -2.14 10.68
N LEU A 70 9.96 -1.71 11.48
CA LEU A 70 10.75 -2.62 12.30
C LEU A 70 9.90 -3.30 13.38
N ARG A 71 9.03 -2.55 14.05
CA ARG A 71 8.11 -3.12 15.04
C ARG A 71 7.15 -4.13 14.43
N LEU A 72 6.54 -3.81 13.29
CA LEU A 72 5.54 -4.66 12.63
C LEU A 72 6.17 -5.90 11.99
N SER A 73 7.40 -5.79 11.48
CA SER A 73 8.17 -6.94 10.97
C SER A 73 8.79 -7.80 12.08
N ASN A 74 8.49 -7.54 13.36
CA ASN A 74 9.16 -8.17 14.50
C ASN A 74 10.69 -8.13 14.38
N ASN A 75 11.23 -6.93 14.19
CA ASN A 75 12.65 -6.68 13.94
C ASN A 75 13.22 -7.53 12.78
N LYS A 76 12.53 -7.51 11.63
CA LYS A 76 12.89 -8.19 10.37
C LYS A 76 12.63 -9.71 10.32
N GLU A 77 12.12 -10.32 11.38
CA GLU A 77 11.80 -11.76 11.39
C GLU A 77 10.59 -12.12 10.52
N LYS A 78 9.65 -11.18 10.32
CA LYS A 78 8.43 -11.40 9.53
C LYS A 78 8.48 -10.69 8.20
N THR A 79 8.09 -11.40 7.15
CA THR A 79 7.78 -10.80 5.86
C THR A 79 6.59 -9.86 5.98
N ILE A 80 6.70 -8.68 5.36
CA ILE A 80 5.62 -7.70 5.30
C ILE A 80 5.07 -7.59 3.88
N VAL A 81 3.76 -7.33 3.75
CA VAL A 81 3.10 -7.02 2.49
C VAL A 81 2.62 -5.58 2.52
N LEU A 82 3.12 -4.76 1.59
CA LEU A 82 2.76 -3.36 1.49
C LEU A 82 1.67 -3.13 0.45
N GLY A 83 0.61 -2.43 0.85
CA GLY A 83 -0.51 -2.07 0.00
C GLY A 83 -0.62 -0.56 -0.15
N CYS A 84 -0.83 -0.09 -1.37
CA CYS A 84 -1.30 1.28 -1.61
C CYS A 84 -2.54 1.27 -2.52
N SER A 85 -3.04 2.42 -2.98
CA SER A 85 -4.32 2.46 -3.71
C SER A 85 -4.33 1.58 -4.96
N GLN A 86 -3.25 1.60 -5.76
CA GLN A 86 -3.14 0.88 -7.05
C GLN A 86 -1.88 0.01 -7.16
N GLY A 87 -1.05 -0.05 -6.12
CA GLY A 87 0.19 -0.85 -6.14
C GLY A 87 1.36 -0.28 -6.96
N ARG A 88 1.25 0.92 -7.54
CA ARG A 88 2.18 1.41 -8.59
C ARG A 88 3.36 2.25 -8.13
N LEU A 89 3.22 3.06 -7.08
CA LEU A 89 4.23 4.06 -6.71
C LEU A 89 4.54 4.08 -5.22
N ARG A 90 3.54 4.39 -4.38
CA ARG A 90 3.70 4.47 -2.92
C ARG A 90 4.25 3.17 -2.31
N SER A 91 3.59 2.04 -2.57
CA SER A 91 4.02 0.76 -2.02
C SER A 91 5.38 0.30 -2.57
N PRO A 92 5.72 0.45 -3.88
CA PRO A 92 7.08 0.23 -4.36
C PRO A 92 8.16 1.08 -3.68
N ILE A 93 7.93 2.38 -3.48
CA ILE A 93 8.90 3.27 -2.83
C ILE A 93 9.14 2.85 -1.37
N VAL A 94 8.07 2.57 -0.62
CA VAL A 94 8.21 2.09 0.77
C VAL A 94 8.82 0.69 0.81
N ALA A 95 8.51 -0.18 -0.16
CA ALA A 95 9.11 -1.52 -0.24
C ALA A 95 10.60 -1.46 -0.53
N PHE A 96 11.04 -0.50 -1.35
CA PHE A 96 12.47 -0.26 -1.54
C PHE A 96 13.12 0.16 -0.22
N TYR A 97 12.52 1.14 0.47
CA TYR A 97 13.01 1.60 1.77
C TYR A 97 13.06 0.49 2.83
N SER A 98 12.02 -0.33 2.96
CA SER A 98 11.97 -1.42 3.93
C SER A 98 13.00 -2.52 3.63
N ARG A 99 13.23 -2.83 2.34
CA ARG A 99 14.30 -3.76 1.93
C ARG A 99 15.69 -3.21 2.26
N CYS A 100 15.93 -1.89 2.13
CA CYS A 100 17.16 -1.27 2.62
C CYS A 100 17.34 -1.41 4.14
N LEU A 101 16.27 -1.57 4.91
CA LEU A 101 16.33 -1.88 6.35
C LEU A 101 16.58 -3.37 6.64
N GLY A 102 16.61 -4.23 5.61
CA GLY A 102 16.77 -5.67 5.71
C GLY A 102 15.47 -6.43 5.98
N ILE A 103 14.30 -5.83 5.74
CA ILE A 103 12.99 -6.49 5.94
C ILE A 103 12.57 -7.17 4.63
N ASP A 104 12.24 -8.47 4.68
CA ASP A 104 11.60 -9.13 3.54
C ASP A 104 10.24 -8.49 3.26
N THR A 105 10.08 -7.96 2.05
CA THR A 105 8.94 -7.12 1.70
C THR A 105 8.38 -7.47 0.33
N LYS A 106 7.08 -7.77 0.32
CA LYS A 106 6.27 -7.97 -0.88
C LYS A 106 5.31 -6.78 -1.08
N ILE A 107 4.78 -6.63 -2.30
CA ILE A 107 3.84 -5.57 -2.66
C ILE A 107 2.53 -6.21 -3.12
N LEU A 108 1.39 -5.73 -2.61
CA LEU A 108 0.08 -6.19 -3.08
C LEU A 108 -0.10 -5.86 -4.56
N GLU A 109 -0.31 -6.89 -5.38
CA GLU A 109 -0.59 -6.75 -6.80
C GLU A 109 -1.93 -6.04 -7.02
N GLY A 110 -1.96 -5.07 -7.94
CA GLY A 110 -3.17 -4.27 -8.26
C GLY A 110 -3.62 -3.26 -7.19
N GLY A 111 -3.06 -3.34 -5.98
CA GLY A 111 -3.34 -2.45 -4.86
C GLY A 111 -4.74 -2.62 -4.26
N ILE A 112 -5.05 -1.79 -3.27
CA ILE A 112 -6.22 -1.98 -2.40
C ILE A 112 -7.54 -1.66 -3.11
N LYS A 113 -7.58 -0.67 -4.01
CA LYS A 113 -8.84 -0.19 -4.59
C LYS A 113 -9.60 -1.26 -5.38
N GLN A 114 -8.92 -2.25 -5.96
CA GLN A 114 -9.59 -3.27 -6.78
C GLN A 114 -10.57 -4.14 -5.98
N TYR A 115 -10.33 -4.29 -4.67
CA TYR A 115 -11.16 -5.08 -3.76
C TYR A 115 -12.40 -4.32 -3.24
N PHE A 116 -12.49 -3.01 -3.52
CA PHE A 116 -13.63 -2.15 -3.14
C PHE A 116 -14.38 -1.58 -4.33
N LYS A 117 -13.99 -1.94 -5.56
CA LYS A 117 -14.79 -1.58 -6.74
C LYS A 117 -16.08 -2.40 -6.70
N PRO A 118 -17.26 -1.78 -6.93
CA PRO A 118 -18.46 -2.56 -7.15
C PRO A 118 -18.21 -3.51 -8.32
N VAL A 119 -18.51 -4.79 -8.12
CA VAL A 119 -18.46 -5.79 -9.20
C VAL A 119 -19.32 -5.23 -10.33
N LYS A 120 -18.72 -4.84 -11.45
CA LYS A 120 -19.49 -4.64 -12.67
C LYS A 120 -20.06 -6.02 -12.99
N LYS A 121 -21.34 -6.25 -12.67
CA LYS A 121 -22.09 -7.40 -13.16
C LYS A 121 -21.91 -7.39 -14.67
N GLY A 122 -21.02 -8.25 -15.18
CA GLY A 122 -20.88 -8.47 -16.59
C GLY A 122 -22.23 -8.89 -17.13
N ILE A 123 -22.66 -8.22 -18.18
CA ILE A 123 -23.73 -8.67 -19.07
C ILE A 123 -23.46 -10.15 -19.35
N LYS A 124 -24.30 -11.03 -18.79
CA LYS A 124 -24.39 -12.41 -19.26
C LYS A 124 -24.86 -12.30 -20.70
N LYS A 125 -23.93 -12.41 -21.65
CA LYS A 125 -24.25 -12.77 -23.03
C LYS A 125 -24.96 -14.11 -22.93
N TRP A 126 -26.28 -14.08 -23.04
CA TRP A 126 -27.09 -15.25 -23.27
C TRP A 126 -26.62 -15.86 -24.58
N PHE A 127 -25.82 -16.92 -24.49
CA PHE A 127 -25.87 -17.98 -25.48
C PHE A 127 -26.81 -19.03 -24.91
N SER A 128 -28.03 -19.05 -25.43
CA SER A 128 -28.88 -20.23 -25.39
C SER A 128 -29.68 -20.27 -26.68
N ILE A 129 -29.40 -21.35 -27.41
CA ILE A 129 -30.05 -21.91 -28.60
C ILE A 129 -29.58 -21.29 -29.91
#